data_AF-A0A2S0MLE8-F1
#
_entry.id   AF-A0A2S0MLE8-F1
#
_cell.length_a   1.000
_cell.length_b   1.000
_cell.length_c   1.000
_cell.angle_alpha   90.00
_cell.angle_beta   90.00
_cell.angle_gamma   90.00
#
_symmetry.space_group_name_H-M   'P 1'
#
loop_
_entity.id
_entity.type
_entity.pdbx_description
1 polymer ?
#
loop_
_entity_poly.entity_id
_entity_poly.type
_entity_poly.pdbx_seq_one_letter_code
_entity_poly.pdbx_strand_id
1 'polypeptide(L)'
;MELASTLAYLPLAATLAGILAGLAAGRLFVLRRALWLIAGLSLVALVLIVQLATVTEGHEAEAFQPFVVLTGALFPALFGAIVGLVGGNALRRRALPE
;
A
#
# COMPACT_ATOMS: atom_id res chain seq x y z
N MET A 1 1.75 -23.68 -5.58
CA MET A 1 2.79 -22.63 -5.47
C MET A 1 3.49 -22.82 -4.14
N GLU A 2 4.82 -22.83 -4.10
CA GLU A 2 5.54 -22.86 -2.82
C GLU A 2 5.30 -21.57 -2.03
N LEU A 3 5.19 -21.68 -0.70
CA LEU A 3 5.02 -20.53 0.21
C LEU A 3 6.09 -19.45 -0.02
N ALA A 4 7.34 -19.88 -0.24
CA ALA A 4 8.47 -19.00 -0.54
C ALA A 4 8.22 -18.14 -1.80
N SER A 5 7.71 -18.75 -2.88
CA SER A 5 7.40 -18.02 -4.11
C SER A 5 6.28 -16.99 -3.90
N THR A 6 5.26 -17.32 -3.12
CA THR A 6 4.15 -16.40 -2.83
C THR A 6 4.66 -15.18 -2.05
N LEU A 7 5.48 -15.39 -1.03
CA LEU A 7 6.07 -14.32 -0.23
C LEU A 7 7.02 -13.43 -1.06
N ALA A 8 7.73 -14.01 -2.03
CA ALA A 8 8.61 -13.26 -2.92
C ALA A 8 7.84 -12.38 -3.93
N TYR A 9 6.72 -12.86 -4.46
CA TYR A 9 5.93 -12.12 -5.47
C TYR A 9 4.89 -11.17 -4.88
N LEU A 10 4.46 -11.40 -3.63
CA LEU A 10 3.50 -10.54 -2.94
C LEU A 10 3.87 -9.04 -2.96
N PRO A 11 5.11 -8.63 -2.60
CA PRO A 11 5.50 -7.21 -2.64
C PRO A 11 5.49 -6.63 -4.06
N LEU A 12 5.84 -7.42 -5.07
CA LEU A 12 5.79 -6.98 -6.47
C LEU A 12 4.33 -6.76 -6.92
N ALA A 13 3.45 -7.73 -6.64
CA ALA A 13 2.04 -7.63 -6.97
C ALA A 13 1.38 -6.45 -6.23
N ALA A 14 1.67 -6.28 -4.95
CA ALA A 14 1.16 -5.18 -4.14
C ALA A 14 1.67 -3.82 -4.64
N THR A 15 2.93 -3.71 -5.02
CA THR A 15 3.48 -2.49 -5.63
C THR A 15 2.75 -2.13 -6.92
N LEU A 16 2.58 -3.10 -7.82
CA LEU A 16 1.87 -2.89 -9.09
C LEU A 16 0.42 -2.48 -8.86
N ALA A 17 -0.29 -3.17 -7.96
CA ALA A 17 -1.65 -2.80 -7.58
C ALA A 17 -1.71 -1.38 -7.00
N GLY A 18 -0.75 -1.03 -6.15
CA GLY A 18 -0.56 0.33 -5.62
C GLY A 18 -0.40 1.36 -6.73
N ILE A 19 0.52 1.15 -7.68
CA ILE A 19 0.76 2.05 -8.81
C ILE A 19 -0.53 2.28 -9.60
N LEU A 20 -1.24 1.21 -9.96
CA LEU A 20 -2.48 1.31 -10.74
C LEU A 20 -3.57 2.07 -9.98
N ALA A 21 -3.75 1.76 -8.69
CA ALA A 21 -4.71 2.44 -7.84
C ALA A 21 -4.36 3.93 -7.65
N GLY A 22 -3.08 4.23 -7.43
CA GLY A 22 -2.56 5.59 -7.31
C GLY A 22 -2.74 6.38 -8.61
N LEU A 23 -2.42 5.78 -9.76
CA LEU A 23 -2.59 6.39 -11.08
C LEU A 23 -4.05 6.74 -11.34
N ALA A 24 -4.95 5.79 -11.11
CA ALA A 24 -6.39 6.01 -11.22
C ALA A 24 -6.85 7.11 -10.25
N ALA A 25 -6.38 7.08 -9.01
CA ALA A 25 -6.76 8.06 -8.01
C ALA A 25 -6.26 9.48 -8.33
N GLY A 26 -5.01 9.63 -8.75
CA GLY A 26 -4.44 10.91 -9.15
C GLY A 26 -5.07 11.47 -10.42
N ARG A 27 -5.51 10.60 -11.33
CA ARG A 27 -6.19 11.01 -12.57
C ARG A 27 -7.65 11.39 -12.33
N LEU A 28 -8.38 10.63 -11.52
CA LEU A 28 -9.84 10.75 -11.38
C LEU A 28 -10.28 11.58 -10.18
N PHE A 29 -9.49 11.65 -9.10
CA PHE A 29 -9.89 12.33 -7.87
C PHE A 29 -9.09 13.59 -7.58
N VAL A 30 -9.73 14.56 -6.91
CA VAL A 30 -9.05 15.73 -6.34
C VAL A 30 -8.03 15.25 -5.29
N LEU A 31 -6.85 15.90 -5.23
CA LEU A 31 -5.71 15.54 -4.37
C LEU A 31 -6.15 15.21 -2.93
N ARG A 32 -7.12 15.96 -2.39
CA ARG A 32 -7.70 15.76 -1.06
C ARG A 32 -8.24 14.34 -0.82
N ARG A 33 -8.95 13.75 -1.79
CA ARG A 33 -9.49 12.37 -1.66
C ARG A 33 -8.39 11.33 -1.74
N ALA A 34 -7.34 11.60 -2.52
CA ALA A 34 -6.19 10.72 -2.64
C ALA A 34 -5.35 10.70 -1.34
N LEU A 35 -5.26 11.83 -0.63
CA LEU A 35 -4.68 11.90 0.72
C LEU A 35 -5.48 11.09 1.76
N TRP A 36 -6.81 11.02 1.64
CA TRP A 36 -7.64 10.17 2.51
C TRP A 36 -7.37 8.68 2.31
N LEU A 37 -7.08 8.24 1.09
CA LEU A 37 -6.67 6.85 0.84
C LEU A 37 -5.34 6.51 1.51
N ILE A 38 -4.36 7.42 1.45
CA ILE A 38 -3.08 7.26 2.15
C ILE A 38 -3.32 7.23 3.66
N ALA A 39 -4.12 8.14 4.20
CA ALA A 39 -4.44 8.18 5.63
C ALA A 39 -5.14 6.88 6.10
N GLY A 40 -6.07 6.33 5.31
CA GLY A 40 -6.73 5.07 5.61
C GLY A 40 -5.75 3.89 5.64
N LEU A 41 -4.85 3.80 4.65
CA LEU A 41 -3.80 2.77 4.63
C LEU A 41 -2.81 2.93 5.78
N SER A 42 -2.45 4.15 6.16
CA SER A 42 -1.62 4.42 7.34
C SER A 42 -2.30 3.99 8.64
N LEU A 43 -3.62 4.14 8.75
CA LEU A 43 -4.37 3.66 9.91
C LEU A 43 -4.34 2.12 10.00
N VAL A 44 -4.51 1.43 8.87
CA VAL A 44 -4.37 -0.04 8.81
C VAL A 44 -2.95 -0.45 9.19
N ALA A 45 -1.93 0.27 8.72
CA ALA A 45 -0.54 0.03 9.11
C ALA A 45 -0.36 0.13 10.62
N LEU A 46 -0.92 1.19 11.22
CA LEU A 46 -0.84 1.43 12.65
C LEU A 46 -1.49 0.29 13.45
N VAL A 47 -2.66 -0.20 13.03
CA VAL A 47 -3.32 -1.35 13.68
C VAL A 47 -2.43 -2.60 13.65
N LEU A 48 -1.81 -2.91 12.49
CA LEU A 48 -0.92 -4.06 12.36
C LEU A 48 0.37 -3.90 13.18
N ILE A 49 0.91 -2.68 13.26
CA ILE A 49 2.08 -2.37 14.10
C ILE A 49 1.73 -2.56 15.58
N VAL A 50 0.56 -2.10 16.02
CA VAL A 50 0.10 -2.31 17.40
C VAL A 50 -0.06 -3.80 17.70
N GLN A 51 -0.66 -4.57 16.78
CA GLN A 51 -0.78 -6.03 16.93
C GLN A 51 0.61 -6.69 17.08
N LEU A 52 1.57 -6.33 16.23
CA LEU A 52 2.94 -6.82 16.35
C LEU A 52 3.60 -6.44 17.68
N ALA A 53 3.40 -5.20 18.13
CA ALA A 53 3.95 -4.70 19.37
C ALA A 53 3.37 -5.39 20.63
N THR A 54 2.18 -5.99 20.51
CA THR A 54 1.54 -6.75 21.60
C THR A 54 1.92 -8.23 21.63
N VAL A 55 2.65 -8.74 20.63
CA VAL A 55 3.10 -10.14 20.63
C VAL A 55 4.19 -10.34 21.69
N THR A 56 4.00 -11.35 22.53
CA THR A 56 4.93 -11.74 23.59
C THR A 56 5.68 -13.02 23.24
N GLU A 57 6.73 -13.33 24.00
CA GLU A 57 7.50 -14.58 23.86
C GLU A 57 6.57 -15.81 23.91
N GLY A 58 6.83 -16.78 23.04
CA GLY A 58 6.03 -17.99 22.87
C GLY A 58 4.85 -17.87 21.91
N HIS A 59 4.58 -16.68 21.37
CA HIS A 59 3.49 -16.41 20.40
C HIS A 59 4.03 -15.86 19.06
N GLU A 60 5.28 -16.17 18.70
CA GLU A 60 5.95 -15.61 17.52
C GLU A 60 5.25 -15.98 16.20
N ALA A 61 4.55 -17.12 16.18
CA ALA A 61 3.74 -17.52 15.02
C ALA A 61 2.61 -16.52 14.72
N GLU A 62 2.07 -15.85 15.74
CA GLU A 62 1.01 -14.85 15.59
C GLU A 62 1.54 -13.55 14.97
N ALA A 63 2.84 -13.25 15.17
CA ALA A 63 3.49 -12.10 14.54
C ALA A 63 3.70 -12.28 13.03
N PHE A 64 3.71 -13.52 12.54
CA PHE A 64 4.06 -13.80 11.14
C PHE A 64 3.07 -13.16 10.16
N GLN A 65 1.76 -13.30 10.39
CA GLN A 65 0.76 -12.77 9.47
C GLN A 65 0.76 -11.23 9.42
N PRO A 66 0.68 -10.49 10.55
CA PRO A 66 0.75 -9.02 10.53
C PRO A 66 2.03 -8.51 9.88
N PHE A 67 3.18 -9.17 10.13
CA PHE A 67 4.45 -8.83 9.52
C PHE A 67 4.44 -9.00 8.00
N VAL A 68 3.96 -10.16 7.51
CA VAL A 68 3.85 -10.43 6.06
C VAL A 68 2.89 -9.45 5.39
N VAL A 69 1.78 -9.09 6.05
CA VAL A 69 0.83 -8.11 5.50
C VAL A 69 1.47 -6.72 5.42
N LEU A 70 2.17 -6.27 6.47
CA LEU A 70 2.86 -4.97 6.47
C LEU A 70 3.94 -4.89 5.39
N THR A 71 4.85 -5.85 5.38
CA THR A 71 6.06 -5.83 4.55
C THR A 71 5.81 -6.31 3.13
N GLY A 72 4.97 -7.33 2.96
CA GLY A 72 4.66 -7.94 1.68
C GLY A 72 3.54 -7.25 0.93
N ALA A 73 2.60 -6.59 1.60
CA ALA A 73 1.45 -5.97 0.93
C ALA A 73 1.35 -4.46 1.17
N LEU A 74 1.24 -4.03 2.42
CA LEU A 74 0.81 -2.68 2.75
C LEU A 74 1.83 -1.61 2.38
N PHE A 75 3.10 -1.77 2.79
CA PHE A 75 4.16 -0.80 2.45
C PHE A 75 4.48 -0.78 0.94
N PRO A 76 4.63 -1.92 0.25
CA PRO A 76 4.82 -1.91 -1.20
C PRO A 76 3.65 -1.25 -1.94
N ALA A 77 2.40 -1.54 -1.54
CA ALA A 77 1.23 -0.90 -2.12
C ALA A 77 1.18 0.61 -1.88
N LEU A 78 1.53 1.06 -0.67
CA LEU A 78 1.65 2.49 -0.35
C LEU A 78 2.71 3.19 -1.20
N PHE A 79 3.89 2.58 -1.34
CA PHE A 79 4.96 3.12 -2.17
C PHE A 79 4.52 3.24 -3.63
N GLY A 80 3.94 2.17 -4.18
CA GLY A 80 3.38 2.16 -5.52
C GLY A 80 2.28 3.22 -5.70
N ALA A 81 1.36 3.34 -4.74
CA ALA A 81 0.27 4.30 -4.79
C ALA A 81 0.73 5.75 -4.82
N ILE A 82 1.76 6.11 -4.06
CA ILE A 82 2.35 7.45 -4.09
C ILE A 82 2.92 7.75 -5.49
N VAL A 83 3.70 6.83 -6.05
CA VAL A 83 4.28 6.98 -7.41
C VAL A 83 3.18 7.12 -8.46
N GLY A 84 2.18 6.23 -8.42
CA GLY A 84 1.03 6.27 -9.31
C GLY A 84 0.27 7.59 -9.21
N LEU A 85 0.02 8.09 -8.00
CA LEU A 85 -0.72 9.32 -7.73
C LEU A 85 -0.02 10.56 -8.28
N VAL A 86 1.30 10.63 -8.19
CA VAL A 86 2.10 11.69 -8.83
C VAL A 86 1.93 11.63 -10.35
N GLY A 87 2.08 10.44 -10.94
CA GLY A 87 1.90 10.23 -12.39
C GLY A 87 0.49 10.58 -12.87
N GLY A 88 -0.55 10.13 -12.16
CA GLY A 88 -1.95 10.38 -12.49
C GLY A 88 -2.32 11.86 -12.43
N ASN A 89 -1.81 12.58 -11.41
CA ASN A 89 -2.01 14.01 -11.30
C ASN A 89 -1.32 14.78 -12.44
N ALA A 90 -0.10 14.39 -12.82
CA ALA A 90 0.59 15.00 -13.95
C ALA A 90 -0.20 14.81 -15.26
N LEU A 91 -0.73 13.60 -15.50
CA LEU A 91 -1.60 13.32 -16.65
C LEU A 91 -2.90 14.11 -16.63
N ARG A 92 -3.50 14.32 -15.45
CA ARG A 92 -4.72 15.15 -15.33
C ARG A 92 -4.44 16.61 -15.67
N ARG A 93 -3.35 17.18 -15.15
CA ARG A 93 -2.97 18.57 -15.41
C ARG A 93 -2.71 18.83 -16.90
N ARG A 94 -2.11 17.88 -17.62
CA ARG A 94 -1.90 17.97 -19.07
C ARG A 94 -3.18 17.84 -19.90
N ALA A 95 -4.23 17.24 -19.34
CA ALA A 95 -5.48 16.98 -20.06
C ALA A 95 -6.54 18.09 -19.87
N LEU A 96 -6.31 19.03 -18.96
CA LEU A 96 -7.15 20.20 -18.77
C LEU A 96 -6.53 21.35 -19.59
N PRO A 97 -7.23 21.92 -20.59
CA PRO A 97 -6.81 23.17 -21.21
C PRO A 97 -6.87 24.28 -20.16
N GLU A 98 -5.89 25.20 -20.17
CA GLU A 98 -5.89 26.40 -19.32
C GLU A 98 -7.14 27.26 -19.51
#